data_AF-A0A3B8ZJF3-F1
#
_entry.id   AF-A0A3B8ZJF3-F1
#
_cell.length_a   1.000
_cell.length_b   1.000
_cell.length_c   1.000
_cell.angle_alpha   90.00
_cell.angle_beta   90.00
_cell.angle_gamma   90.00
#
_symmetry.space_group_name_H-M   'P 1'
#
loop_
_entity.id
_entity.type
_entity.pdbx_description
1 polymer ?
#
loop_
_entity_poly.entity_id
_entity_poly.type
_entity_poly.pdbx_seq_one_letter_code
_entity_poly.pdbx_strand_id
1 'polypeptide(L)'
;MNGSLRNLVRPIFGAYGLCVILLLSGCHQQPEVNSREAMDLIKQVYTACNTKNAQRLSDSQKQFNQLLEEKLLSPAEESAFRKIFQLAQDDQWEAAQDQALSFAQAQVR
;
A
#
# COMPACT_ATOMS: atom_id res chain seq x y z
N MET A 1 -23.31 -20.34 41.49
CA MET A 1 -23.23 -20.84 40.10
C MET A 1 -24.33 -20.18 39.29
N ASN A 2 -23.93 -19.47 38.25
CA ASN A 2 -24.66 -19.06 37.04
C ASN A 2 -26.05 -18.41 37.15
N GLY A 3 -26.10 -17.15 36.71
CA GLY A 3 -27.06 -16.79 35.66
C GLY A 3 -27.75 -15.45 35.83
N SER A 4 -27.86 -14.75 34.70
CA SER A 4 -28.87 -13.74 34.39
C SER A 4 -28.52 -12.27 34.71
N LEU A 5 -27.80 -11.65 33.78
CA LEU A 5 -27.97 -10.22 33.48
C LEU A 5 -28.37 -10.07 32.01
N ARG A 6 -29.61 -10.49 31.70
CA ARG A 6 -30.33 -10.02 30.51
C ARG A 6 -31.08 -8.74 30.89
N ASN A 7 -30.71 -7.67 30.19
CA ASN A 7 -31.58 -6.56 29.80
C ASN A 7 -32.14 -5.66 30.91
N LEU A 8 -31.47 -4.53 31.15
CA LEU A 8 -32.19 -3.28 31.32
C LEU A 8 -31.80 -2.33 30.19
N VAL A 9 -32.71 -2.23 29.25
CA VAL A 9 -32.72 -1.36 28.09
C VAL A 9 -32.90 0.08 28.58
N ARG A 10 -32.04 1.01 28.15
CA ARG A 10 -32.52 2.32 27.69
C ARG A 10 -31.52 3.01 26.75
N PRO A 11 -32.00 3.57 25.63
CA PRO A 11 -31.18 4.10 24.54
C PRO A 11 -30.81 5.55 24.79
N ILE A 12 -29.55 5.91 24.56
CA ILE A 12 -29.12 7.30 24.47
C ILE A 12 -28.61 7.50 23.05
N PHE A 13 -29.55 7.85 22.17
CA PHE A 13 -29.23 8.61 20.98
C PHE A 13 -28.59 9.92 21.43
N GLY A 14 -27.39 10.23 20.93
CA GLY A 14 -26.85 11.59 21.00
C GLY A 14 -25.34 11.64 21.18
N ALA A 15 -24.66 12.05 20.10
CA ALA A 15 -23.28 12.56 20.08
C ALA A 15 -22.23 11.57 20.61
N TYR A 16 -21.47 10.86 19.78
CA TYR A 16 -20.17 11.34 19.30
C TYR A 16 -19.65 10.38 18.20
N GLY A 17 -20.52 10.04 17.24
CA GLY A 17 -20.19 9.22 16.07
C GLY A 17 -19.51 10.02 14.95
N LEU A 18 -18.45 10.80 15.24
CA LEU A 18 -17.80 11.65 14.24
C LEU A 18 -16.30 11.89 14.49
N CYS A 19 -15.51 10.83 14.68
CA CYS A 19 -14.04 10.94 14.76
C CYS A 19 -13.29 9.94 13.85
N VAL A 20 -13.90 9.46 12.75
CA VAL A 20 -13.27 8.42 11.89
C VAL A 20 -13.27 8.80 10.39
N ILE A 21 -13.20 10.10 10.04
CA ILE A 21 -13.20 10.52 8.61
C ILE A 21 -12.10 11.55 8.27
N LEU A 22 -11.01 11.61 9.06
CA LEU A 22 -9.89 12.54 8.77
C LEU A 22 -8.59 11.88 8.30
N LEU A 23 -8.59 10.59 7.94
CA LEU A 23 -7.39 9.90 7.44
C LEU A 23 -7.31 9.77 5.90
N LEU A 24 -8.24 10.38 5.14
CA LEU A 24 -8.33 10.16 3.69
C LEU A 24 -8.26 11.43 2.83
N SER A 25 -7.72 12.54 3.34
CA SER A 25 -7.64 13.77 2.53
C SER A 25 -6.36 14.54 2.75
N GLY A 26 -5.44 14.46 1.77
CA GLY A 26 -4.51 15.56 1.51
C GLY A 26 -3.13 15.14 1.02
N CYS A 27 -2.94 15.15 -0.30
CA CYS A 27 -1.66 15.26 -1.02
C CYS A 27 -0.74 14.03 -0.99
N HIS A 28 -1.16 12.96 -1.68
CA HIS A 28 -0.24 11.91 -2.12
C HIS A 28 0.56 12.42 -3.33
N GLN A 29 1.51 13.32 -3.07
CA GLN A 29 2.57 13.60 -4.03
C GLN A 29 3.46 12.35 -4.00
N GLN A 30 3.26 11.47 -4.99
CA GLN A 30 4.10 10.28 -5.15
C GLN A 30 5.56 10.74 -5.14
N PRO A 31 6.42 10.10 -4.33
CA PRO A 31 7.80 10.54 -4.20
C PRO A 31 8.51 10.41 -5.54
N GLU A 32 9.37 11.37 -5.84
CA GLU A 32 10.23 11.32 -7.01
C GLU A 32 11.25 10.19 -6.83
N VAL A 33 11.33 9.33 -7.84
CA VAL A 33 12.24 8.20 -7.88
C VAL A 33 13.57 8.70 -8.39
N ASN A 34 14.58 8.65 -7.53
CA ASN A 34 15.86 9.29 -7.81
C ASN A 34 16.86 8.36 -8.52
N SER A 35 16.59 7.04 -8.56
CA SER A 35 17.50 6.04 -9.11
C SER A 35 16.90 5.28 -10.30
N ARG A 36 17.76 4.95 -11.28
CA ARG A 36 17.36 4.19 -12.48
C ARG A 36 16.86 2.79 -12.09
N GLU A 37 17.49 2.23 -11.07
CA GLU A 37 17.20 0.92 -10.50
C GLU A 37 15.78 0.87 -9.93
N ALA A 38 15.37 1.91 -9.20
CA ALA A 38 14.01 2.02 -8.68
C ALA A 38 12.98 2.24 -9.79
N MET A 39 13.33 2.97 -10.86
CA MET A 39 12.47 3.10 -12.03
C MET A 39 12.24 1.77 -12.76
N ASP A 40 13.27 0.94 -12.86
CA ASP A 40 13.14 -0.38 -13.48
C ASP A 40 12.38 -1.35 -12.56
N LEU A 41 12.57 -1.24 -11.24
CA LEU A 41 11.79 -2.00 -10.27
C LEU A 41 10.28 -1.68 -10.37
N ILE A 42 9.88 -0.41 -10.44
CA ILE A 42 8.44 -0.07 -10.50
C ILE A 42 7.76 -0.61 -11.77
N LYS A 43 8.46 -0.65 -12.90
CA LYS A 43 7.95 -1.27 -14.14
C LYS A 43 7.75 -2.78 -13.98
N GLN A 44 8.69 -3.45 -13.31
CA GLN A 44 8.59 -4.89 -13.04
C GLN A 44 7.42 -5.19 -12.09
N VAL A 45 7.31 -4.43 -11.00
CA VAL A 45 6.20 -4.55 -10.04
C VAL A 45 4.86 -4.32 -10.73
N TYR A 46 4.73 -3.25 -11.52
CA TYR A 46 3.53 -3.01 -12.32
C TYR A 46 3.20 -4.21 -13.22
N THR A 47 4.19 -4.76 -13.91
CA THR A 47 4.00 -5.93 -14.79
C THR A 47 3.57 -7.17 -13.99
N ALA A 48 4.17 -7.40 -12.82
CA ALA A 48 3.81 -8.49 -11.93
C ALA A 48 2.36 -8.37 -11.44
N CYS A 49 1.94 -7.18 -11.00
CA CYS A 49 0.57 -6.90 -10.56
C CYS A 49 -0.43 -7.03 -11.71
N ASN A 50 -0.14 -6.44 -12.88
CA ASN A 50 -0.98 -6.51 -14.07
C ASN A 50 -1.17 -7.95 -14.58
N THR A 51 -0.13 -8.79 -14.48
CA THR A 51 -0.21 -10.21 -14.88
C THR A 51 -0.64 -11.14 -13.76
N LYS A 52 -0.93 -10.60 -12.56
CA LYS A 52 -1.24 -11.35 -11.33
C LYS A 52 -0.25 -12.51 -11.10
N ASN A 53 1.03 -12.27 -11.40
CA ASN A 53 2.06 -13.29 -11.42
C ASN A 53 2.86 -13.26 -10.11
N ALA A 54 2.53 -14.17 -9.20
CA ALA A 54 3.16 -14.27 -7.89
C ALA A 54 4.68 -14.54 -7.95
N GLN A 55 5.15 -15.29 -8.97
CA GLN A 55 6.59 -15.55 -9.13
C GLN A 55 7.33 -14.26 -9.48
N ARG A 56 6.81 -13.48 -10.44
CA ARG A 56 7.38 -12.18 -10.79
C ARG A 56 7.32 -11.21 -9.62
N LEU A 57 6.24 -11.22 -8.84
CA LEU A 57 6.13 -10.39 -7.64
C LEU A 57 7.22 -10.75 -6.62
N SER A 58 7.45 -12.04 -6.38
CA SER A 58 8.50 -12.53 -5.48
C SER A 58 9.89 -12.11 -5.97
N ASP A 59 10.17 -12.21 -7.26
CA ASP A 59 11.46 -11.81 -7.82
C ASP A 59 11.66 -10.29 -7.77
N SER A 60 10.61 -9.49 -8.03
CA SER A 60 10.64 -8.04 -7.79
C SER A 60 10.84 -7.70 -6.31
N GLN A 61 10.28 -8.49 -5.39
CA GLN A 61 10.46 -8.26 -3.96
C GLN A 61 11.89 -8.57 -3.48
N LYS A 62 12.56 -9.56 -4.08
CA LYS A 62 13.99 -9.79 -3.86
C LYS A 62 14.83 -8.61 -4.35
N GLN A 63 14.54 -8.10 -5.55
CA GLN A 63 15.23 -6.94 -6.09
C GLN A 63 14.99 -5.70 -5.21
N PHE A 64 13.77 -5.49 -4.72
CA PHE A 64 13.46 -4.44 -3.76
C PHE A 64 14.31 -4.54 -2.49
N ASN A 65 14.43 -5.73 -1.90
CA ASN A 65 15.26 -5.93 -0.71
C ASN A 65 16.74 -5.64 -0.99
N GLN A 66 17.25 -6.02 -2.16
CA GLN A 66 18.61 -5.66 -2.57
C GLN A 66 18.81 -4.14 -2.64
N LEU A 67 17.88 -3.41 -3.26
CA LEU A 67 17.97 -1.94 -3.35
C LEU A 67 17.87 -1.26 -1.96
N LEU A 68 17.14 -1.86 -1.02
CA LEU A 68 17.11 -1.40 0.37
C LEU A 68 18.46 -1.60 1.07
N GLU A 69 19.08 -2.77 0.91
CA GLU A 69 20.41 -3.07 1.47
C GLU A 69 21.47 -2.13 0.91
N GLU A 70 21.40 -1.83 -0.39
CA GLU A 70 22.28 -0.90 -1.09
C GLU A 70 21.95 0.59 -0.80
N LYS A 71 20.87 0.87 -0.05
CA LYS A 71 20.38 2.22 0.28
C LYS A 71 20.12 3.09 -0.96
N LEU A 72 19.66 2.47 -2.04
CA LEU A 72 19.32 3.12 -3.32
C LEU A 72 17.87 3.61 -3.37
N LEU A 73 17.10 3.39 -2.29
CA LEU A 73 15.74 3.86 -2.13
C LEU A 73 15.67 4.88 -1.00
N SER A 74 14.99 5.99 -1.25
CA SER A 74 14.56 6.91 -0.22
C SER A 74 13.48 6.29 0.68
N PRO A 75 13.29 6.78 1.91
CA PRO A 75 12.23 6.29 2.80
C PRO A 75 10.82 6.39 2.19
N ALA A 76 10.60 7.37 1.32
CA ALA A 76 9.32 7.56 0.65
C ALA A 76 9.08 6.51 -0.45
N GLU A 77 10.11 6.22 -1.27
CA GLU A 77 10.05 5.15 -2.27
C GLU A 77 9.86 3.79 -1.59
N GLU A 78 10.61 3.51 -0.52
CA GLU A 78 10.46 2.31 0.28
C GLU A 78 9.01 2.12 0.75
N SER A 79 8.42 3.16 1.35
CA SER A 79 7.03 3.12 1.82
C SER A 79 6.04 2.85 0.69
N ALA A 80 6.24 3.50 -0.47
CA ALA A 80 5.39 3.31 -1.65
C ALA A 80 5.48 1.87 -2.17
N PHE A 81 6.67 1.31 -2.34
CA PHE A 81 6.89 -0.07 -2.76
C PHE A 81 6.31 -1.06 -1.77
N ARG A 82 6.57 -0.91 -0.47
CA ARG A 82 6.00 -1.79 0.57
C ARG A 82 4.49 -1.84 0.51
N LYS A 83 3.83 -0.69 0.32
CA LYS A 83 2.38 -0.63 0.20
C LYS A 83 1.87 -1.38 -1.04
N ILE A 84 2.54 -1.25 -2.19
CA ILE A 84 2.18 -1.99 -3.40
C ILE A 84 2.34 -3.50 -3.21
N PHE A 85 3.48 -3.94 -2.64
CA PHE A 85 3.70 -5.36 -2.35
C PHE A 85 2.68 -5.91 -1.37
N GLN A 86 2.31 -5.16 -0.32
CA GLN A 86 1.29 -5.57 0.64
C GLN A 86 -0.07 -5.79 -0.04
N LEU A 87 -0.51 -4.82 -0.87
CA LEU A 87 -1.76 -4.97 -1.63
C LEU A 87 -1.75 -6.21 -2.53
N ALA A 88 -0.63 -6.48 -3.19
CA ALA A 88 -0.49 -7.66 -4.05
C ALA A 88 -0.47 -8.97 -3.24
N GLN A 89 0.13 -8.98 -2.06
CA GLN A 89 0.13 -10.14 -1.15
C GLN A 89 -1.24 -10.41 -0.52
N ASP A 90 -2.05 -9.36 -0.32
CA ASP A 90 -3.42 -9.44 0.19
C ASP A 90 -4.45 -9.77 -0.91
N ASP A 91 -3.99 -10.28 -2.07
CA ASP A 91 -4.79 -10.57 -3.26
C ASP A 91 -5.53 -9.35 -3.86
N GLN A 92 -5.18 -8.13 -3.45
CA GLN A 92 -5.72 -6.88 -3.97
C GLN A 92 -4.96 -6.42 -5.22
N TRP A 93 -4.87 -7.32 -6.21
CA TRP A 93 -4.04 -7.16 -7.41
C TRP A 93 -4.35 -5.88 -8.21
N GLU A 94 -5.63 -5.54 -8.34
CA GLU A 94 -6.07 -4.32 -9.06
C GLU A 94 -5.65 -3.05 -8.32
N ALA A 95 -5.83 -3.00 -7.00
CA ALA A 95 -5.36 -1.87 -6.20
C ALA A 95 -3.83 -1.72 -6.24
N ALA A 96 -3.11 -2.85 -6.19
CA ALA A 96 -1.66 -2.88 -6.33
C ALA A 96 -1.20 -2.35 -7.70
N GLN A 97 -1.89 -2.77 -8.76
CA GLN A 97 -1.63 -2.30 -10.13
C GLN A 97 -1.86 -0.80 -10.26
N ASP A 98 -3.02 -0.30 -9.82
CA ASP A 98 -3.36 1.12 -9.91
C ASP A 98 -2.36 1.98 -9.15
N GLN A 99 -1.95 1.53 -7.96
CA GLN A 99 -0.95 2.21 -7.17
C GLN A 99 0.43 2.16 -7.82
N ALA A 100 0.83 1.01 -8.39
CA ALA A 100 2.09 0.89 -9.12
C ALA A 100 2.12 1.77 -10.38
N LEU A 101 1.01 1.86 -11.10
CA LEU A 101 0.86 2.71 -12.27
C LEU A 101 0.93 4.19 -11.88
N SER A 102 0.20 4.61 -10.86
CA SER A 102 0.25 5.99 -10.34
C SER A 102 1.67 6.36 -9.91
N PHE A 103 2.36 5.44 -9.24
CA PHE A 103 3.73 5.66 -8.80
C PHE A 103 4.70 5.75 -9.98
N ALA A 104 4.56 4.92 -11.01
CA ALA A 104 5.35 4.98 -12.24
C ALA A 104 5.09 6.27 -13.04
N GLN A 105 3.83 6.68 -13.18
CA GLN A 105 3.43 7.90 -13.91
C GLN A 105 3.99 9.16 -13.26
N ALA A 106 4.09 9.19 -11.94
CA ALA A 106 4.67 10.32 -11.22
C ALA A 106 6.14 10.59 -11.58
N GLN A 107 6.83 9.61 -12.19
CA GLN A 107 8.25 9.70 -12.56
C GLN A 107 8.50 10.18 -14.00
N VAL A 108 7.46 10.23 -14.84
CA VAL A 108 7.60 10.60 -16.27
C VAL A 108 7.39 12.11 -16.47
N ARG A 109 7.77 12.92 -15.48
CA ARG A 109 7.48 14.35 -15.46
C ARG A 109 8.50 15.20 -16.22
#